data_AF-A0A699J0V0-F1
#
_entry.id   AF-A0A699J0V0-F1
#
_cell.length_a   1.000
_cell.length_b   1.000
_cell.length_c   1.000
_cell.angle_alpha   90.00
_cell.angle_beta   90.00
_cell.angle_gamma   90.00
#
_symmetry.space_group_name_H-M   'P 1'
#
loop_
_entity.id
_entity.type
_entity.pdbx_description
1 polymer ?
#
loop_
_entity_poly.entity_id
_entity_poly.type
_entity_poly.pdbx_seq_one_letter_code
_entity_poly.pdbx_strand_id
1 'polypeptide(L)'
;HLIKLFLYVYNSYSYVVVVFNASPTDISFTSPVLRGKVLQLHPVQMMSNDNLVKNSTYDPSSGRFMVPSRTTAVFVEPRNIQE
;
A
#
# COMPACT_ATOMS: atom_id res chain seq x y z
N HIS A 1 4.89 0.60 19.66
CA HIS A 1 3.50 0.18 19.39
C HIS A 1 3.49 -0.58 18.06
N LEU A 2 3.33 -1.90 18.12
CA LEU A 2 3.33 -2.78 16.94
C LEU A 2 1.94 -2.73 16.29
N ILE A 3 1.88 -2.34 15.02
CA ILE A 3 0.68 -2.50 14.19
C ILE A 3 0.59 -3.99 13.87
N LYS A 4 -0.36 -4.69 14.51
CA LYS A 4 -0.68 -6.09 14.21
C LYS A 4 -1.44 -6.12 12.89
N LEU A 5 -0.77 -6.52 11.82
CA LEU A 5 -1.39 -6.78 10.53
C LEU A 5 -2.12 -8.13 10.60
N PHE A 6 -3.43 -8.11 10.89
CA PHE A 6 -4.28 -9.28 10.69
C PHE A 6 -4.55 -9.44 9.19
N LEU A 7 -3.66 -10.15 8.51
CA LEU A 7 -3.90 -10.64 7.16
C LEU A 7 -4.90 -11.81 7.25
N TYR A 8 -6.19 -11.53 7.05
CA TYR A 8 -7.18 -12.57 6.76
C TYR A 8 -6.93 -13.03 5.30
N VAL A 9 -6.02 -13.97 5.11
CA VAL A 9 -5.68 -14.50 3.77
C VAL A 9 -6.56 -15.71 3.48
N TYR A 10 -7.71 -15.48 2.88
CA TYR A 10 -8.28 -16.45 1.94
C TYR A 10 -8.29 -15.80 0.55
N ASN A 11 -7.18 -15.98 -0.17
CA ASN A 11 -7.06 -15.81 -1.61
C ASN A 11 -7.64 -14.52 -2.25
N SER A 12 -7.69 -13.38 -1.54
CA SER A 12 -8.37 -12.17 -2.05
C SER A 12 -7.48 -11.25 -2.90
N TYR A 13 -6.15 -11.34 -2.78
CA TYR A 13 -5.21 -10.44 -3.46
C TYR A 13 -4.19 -11.21 -4.31
N SER A 14 -3.91 -10.71 -5.53
CA SER A 14 -2.89 -11.23 -6.44
C SER A 14 -1.50 -10.67 -6.12
N TYR A 15 -1.44 -9.43 -5.62
CA TYR A 15 -0.21 -8.74 -5.22
C TYR A 15 -0.39 -7.95 -3.93
N VAL A 16 0.67 -7.91 -3.13
CA VAL A 16 0.77 -7.10 -1.91
C VAL A 16 2.13 -6.41 -1.88
N VAL A 17 2.14 -5.11 -1.67
CA VAL A 17 3.33 -4.28 -1.49
C VAL A 17 3.26 -3.63 -0.13
N VAL A 18 4.30 -3.79 0.68
CA VAL A 18 4.40 -3.16 2.00
C VAL A 18 5.56 -2.18 1.99
N VAL A 19 5.27 -0.93 2.34
CA VAL A 19 6.26 0.15 2.43
C VAL A 19 6.39 0.59 3.89
N PHE A 20 7.60 0.53 4.42
CA PHE A 20 7.93 1.03 5.76
C PHE A 20 8.70 2.34 5.64
N ASN A 21 8.04 3.48 5.90
CA ASN A 21 8.72 4.76 6.03
C ASN A 21 9.01 5.05 7.50
N ALA A 22 10.22 4.72 7.96
CA ALA A 22 10.65 5.06 9.32
C ALA A 22 11.17 6.51 9.45
N SER A 23 11.39 7.20 8.32
CA SER A 23 12.00 8.53 8.28
C SER A 23 11.04 9.60 8.81
N PRO A 24 11.57 10.74 9.31
CA PRO A 24 10.76 11.88 9.74
C PRO A 24 10.24 12.72 8.55
N THR A 25 10.47 12.27 7.32
CA THR A 25 10.04 12.95 6.08
C THR A 25 9.21 12.01 5.23
N ASP A 26 8.35 12.59 4.40
CA ASP A 26 7.65 11.84 3.36
C ASP A 26 8.66 11.24 2.38
N ILE A 27 8.39 10.02 1.92
CA ILE A 27 9.22 9.37 0.91
C ILE A 27 8.43 9.20 -0.37
N SER A 28 9.14 9.29 -1.48
CA SER A 28 8.62 8.90 -2.77
C SER A 28 9.67 8.12 -3.54
N PHE A 29 9.26 6.98 -4.11
CA PHE A 29 10.13 6.14 -4.90
C PHE A 29 9.37 5.53 -6.06
N THR A 30 10.09 5.18 -7.11
CA THR A 30 9.51 4.57 -8.31
C THR A 30 10.04 3.17 -8.47
N SER A 31 9.15 2.21 -8.71
CA SER A 31 9.50 0.83 -9.04
C SER A 31 8.97 0.51 -10.44
N PRO A 32 9.84 0.55 -11.47
CA PRO A 32 9.42 0.29 -12.85
C PRO A 32 8.76 -1.09 -13.04
N VAL A 33 9.15 -2.09 -12.25
CA VAL A 33 8.59 -3.45 -12.31
C VAL A 33 7.15 -3.52 -11.78
N LEU A 34 6.72 -2.53 -11.00
CA LEU A 34 5.35 -2.46 -10.49
C LEU A 34 4.44 -1.61 -11.39
N ARG A 35 4.98 -0.90 -12.39
CA ARG A 35 4.19 -0.10 -13.33
C ARG A 35 3.08 -0.92 -13.97
N GLY A 36 1.91 -0.32 -14.14
CA GLY A 36 0.74 -0.93 -14.75
C GLY A 36 -0.05 -1.89 -13.84
N LYS A 37 0.44 -2.19 -12.64
CA LYS A 37 -0.37 -2.86 -11.61
C LYS A 37 -1.51 -1.97 -11.14
N VAL A 38 -2.61 -2.58 -10.69
CA VAL A 38 -3.77 -1.88 -10.12
C VAL A 38 -3.75 -1.95 -8.59
N LEU A 39 -2.61 -1.55 -8.02
CA LEU A 39 -2.41 -1.49 -6.57
C LEU A 39 -3.20 -0.32 -5.96
N GLN A 40 -3.83 -0.57 -4.82
CA GLN A 40 -4.58 0.43 -4.05
C GLN A 40 -4.26 0.29 -2.56
N LEU A 41 -4.40 1.37 -1.78
CA LEU A 41 -4.20 1.32 -0.33
C LEU A 41 -5.17 0.30 0.29
N HIS A 42 -4.66 -0.54 1.20
CA HIS A 42 -5.44 -1.60 1.81
C HIS A 42 -6.71 -1.04 2.49
N PRO A 43 -7.90 -1.65 2.34
CA PRO A 43 -9.17 -1.11 2.88
C PRO A 43 -9.14 -0.80 4.38
N VAL A 44 -8.46 -1.64 5.18
CA VAL A 44 -8.27 -1.37 6.62
C VAL A 44 -7.53 -0.05 6.87
N GLN A 45 -6.55 0.30 6.04
CA GLN A 45 -5.83 1.58 6.17
C GLN A 45 -6.65 2.76 5.65
N MET A 46 -7.44 2.56 4.60
CA MET A 46 -8.42 3.56 4.12
C MET A 46 -9.46 3.89 5.20
N MET A 47 -9.90 2.88 5.97
CA MET A 47 -10.86 3.02 7.06
C MET A 47 -10.21 3.32 8.42
N SER A 48 -8.88 3.49 8.48
CA SER A 48 -8.15 3.71 9.73
C SER A 48 -8.52 5.06 10.39
N ASN A 49 -8.33 5.17 11.71
CA ASN A 49 -8.40 6.46 12.40
C ASN A 49 -7.11 7.29 12.24
N ASP A 50 -6.01 6.66 11.82
CA ASP A 50 -4.80 7.36 11.43
C ASP A 50 -5.04 8.06 10.07
N ASN A 51 -5.07 9.38 10.06
CA ASN A 51 -5.30 10.16 8.85
C ASN A 51 -4.04 10.31 7.99
N LEU A 52 -2.84 10.09 8.54
CA LEU A 52 -1.61 10.19 7.76
C LEU A 52 -1.51 9.04 6.76
N VAL A 53 -1.77 7.81 7.20
CA VAL A 53 -1.66 6.64 6.30
C VAL A 53 -2.57 6.73 5.06
N LYS A 54 -3.72 7.38 5.18
CA LYS A 54 -4.67 7.61 4.07
C LYS A 54 -4.09 8.45 2.93
N ASN A 55 -3.06 9.25 3.21
CA ASN A 55 -2.37 10.05 2.20
C ASN A 55 -1.31 9.26 1.43
N SER A 56 -1.14 7.96 1.71
CA SER A 56 -0.23 7.10 0.96
C SER A 56 -0.81 6.78 -0.41
N THR A 57 -0.06 7.03 -1.48
CA THR A 57 -0.55 6.89 -2.86
C THR A 57 0.34 6.01 -3.69
N TYR A 58 -0.26 5.48 -4.76
CA TYR A 58 0.42 4.76 -5.81
C TYR A 58 -0.07 5.28 -7.17
N ASP A 59 0.86 5.62 -8.05
CA ASP A 59 0.61 6.01 -9.44
C ASP A 59 0.94 4.84 -10.38
N PRO A 60 -0.07 4.21 -11.01
CA PRO A 60 0.13 3.07 -11.89
C PRO A 60 0.88 3.40 -13.18
N SER A 61 0.84 4.66 -13.64
CA SER A 61 1.48 5.06 -14.91
C SER A 61 3.01 5.02 -14.82
N SER A 62 3.54 5.37 -13.65
CA SER A 62 4.98 5.40 -13.39
C SER A 62 5.46 4.23 -12.53
N GLY A 63 4.58 3.61 -11.73
CA GLY A 63 4.95 2.66 -10.68
C GLY A 63 5.46 3.38 -9.42
N ARG A 64 5.01 4.61 -9.18
CA ARG A 64 5.51 5.49 -8.12
C ARG A 64 4.66 5.39 -6.87
N PHE A 65 5.32 5.29 -5.73
CA PHE A 65 4.70 5.33 -4.41
C PHE A 65 5.03 6.64 -3.72
N MET A 66 4.11 7.11 -2.89
CA MET A 66 4.33 8.17 -1.92
C MET A 66 3.82 7.69 -0.57
N VAL A 67 4.64 7.77 0.48
CA VAL A 67 4.28 7.33 1.83
C VAL A 67 4.72 8.40 2.83
N PRO A 68 3.79 8.93 3.65
CA PRO A 68 4.11 9.97 4.63
C PRO A 68 5.16 9.55 5.65
N SER A 69 5.76 10.52 6.32
CA SER A 69 6.71 10.29 7.41
C SER A 69 6.16 9.30 8.45
N ARG A 70 7.05 8.47 9.04
CA ARG A 70 6.74 7.53 10.12
C ARG A 70 5.51 6.63 9.88
N THR A 71 5.28 6.24 8.64
CA THR A 71 4.08 5.52 8.21
C THR A 71 4.44 4.16 7.60
N THR A 72 3.63 3.14 7.89
CA THR A 72 3.64 1.88 7.12
C THR A 72 2.41 1.86 6.23
N ALA A 73 2.60 1.72 4.92
CA ALA A 73 1.52 1.64 3.95
C ALA A 73 1.52 0.26 3.27
N VAL A 74 0.33 -0.33 3.16
CA VAL A 74 0.10 -1.63 2.50
C VAL A 74 -0.75 -1.37 1.28
N PHE A 75 -0.22 -1.68 0.12
CA PHE A 75 -0.93 -1.61 -1.15
C PHE A 75 -1.25 -3.02 -1.63
N VAL A 76 -2.46 -3.21 -2.14
CA VAL A 76 -2.96 -4.51 -2.59
C VAL A 76 -3.56 -4.43 -3.97
N GLU A 77 -3.42 -5.49 -4.74
CA GLU A 77 -4.13 -5.71 -6.00
C GLU A 77 -5.15 -6.83 -5.78
N PRO A 78 -6.47 -6.58 -5.93
CA PRO A 78 -7.48 -7.63 -5.86
C PRO A 78 -7.19 -8.74 -6.87
N ARG A 79 -7.25 -10.00 -6.44
CA ARG A 79 -7.22 -11.13 -7.36
C ARG A 79 -8.51 -11.11 -8.17
N ASN A 80 -8.40 -11.11 -9.48
CA ASN A 80 -9.55 -11.34 -10.34
C ASN A 80 -9.91 -12.83 -10.27
N ILE A 81 -11.14 -13.17 -9.89
CA ILE A 81 -11.60 -14.56 -9.66
C ILE A 81 -12.42 -15.05 -10.86
N GLN A 82 -12.14 -14.54 -12.06
CA GLN A 82 -12.87 -14.87 -13.30
C GLN A 82 -12.17 -15.93 -14.17
N GLU A 83 -11.25 -16.72 -13.60
CA GLU A 83 -10.66 -17.90 -14.27
C GLU A 83 -11.06 -19.19 -13.56
#